data_AF-L8JX58-F1
#
_entry.id   AF-L8JX58-F1
#
_cell.length_a   1.000
_cell.length_b   1.000
_cell.length_c   1.000
_cell.angle_alpha   90.00
_cell.angle_beta   90.00
_cell.angle_gamma   90.00
#
_symmetry.space_group_name_H-M   'P 1'
#
loop_
_entity.id
_entity.type
_entity.pdbx_description
1 polymer ?
#
loop_
_entity_poly.entity_id
_entity_poly.type
_entity_poly.pdbx_seq_one_letter_code
_entity_poly.pdbx_strand_id
1 'polypeptide(L)'
;MIGANVNGIRVEDLFQCYDKYNFLYQEKKEKMQYLFPMIKANWDMALSMPWENFLLLTYSRPEKDLFASVSAWRSTLRSYCIQHMVSNQAENTRLILLHFLNILENDITEKNAIQVYYQPKTRFANNMFSHLHKAAGTEHSHLSPYSYLSYPVKPVPLHWDRVFAEELNKTNQKGIIDFIKREKGDFYSWVQDFDSDDFTLSTLDKEYSKYGLTRTRQVVAYKDESHKILGVSVINRASTGLNFSLLENSCEIILDSQHPIWLLNEVIKSILYHISNLYRQSDLDSVPLLVAPEYEGLIQAYGGKSMRTYNYFTCDNSVFEEWRSYLKSELKEVTEHLKIKNLESKAS
;
A
#
# COMPACT_ATOMS: atom_id res chain seq x y z
N MET A 1 27.24 6.84 11.62
CA MET A 1 26.12 5.93 11.28
C MET A 1 26.74 4.73 10.58
N ILE A 2 26.38 3.50 10.97
CA ILE A 2 26.73 2.33 10.15
C ILE A 2 25.83 2.39 8.93
N GLY A 3 26.40 2.34 7.73
CA GLY A 3 25.64 2.40 6.49
C GLY A 3 24.65 1.24 6.40
N ALA A 4 23.39 1.52 6.06
CA ALA A 4 22.48 0.48 5.62
C ALA A 4 22.94 -0.04 4.26
N ASN A 5 22.79 -1.34 4.03
CA ASN A 5 23.03 -1.94 2.73
C ASN A 5 21.79 -1.70 1.85
N VAL A 6 22.01 -1.22 0.63
CA VAL A 6 20.99 -0.92 -0.38
C VAL A 6 20.92 -2.08 -1.35
N ASN A 7 19.79 -2.79 -1.42
CA ASN A 7 19.52 -3.95 -2.28
C ASN A 7 20.57 -5.09 -2.22
N GLY A 8 21.54 -5.02 -1.32
CA GLY A 8 22.68 -5.94 -1.31
C GLY A 8 22.53 -7.17 -0.39
N ILE A 9 21.31 -7.54 -0.03
CA ILE A 9 21.04 -8.79 0.73
C ILE A 9 20.46 -9.84 -0.23
N ARG A 10 20.85 -11.11 -0.05
CA ARG A 10 20.24 -12.20 -0.80
C ARG A 10 18.80 -12.43 -0.34
N VAL A 11 17.92 -12.82 -1.25
CA VAL A 11 16.52 -13.11 -0.92
C VAL A 11 16.41 -14.23 0.12
N GLU A 12 17.26 -15.26 0.05
CA GLU A 12 17.26 -16.33 1.07
C GLU A 12 17.54 -15.79 2.46
N ASP A 13 18.57 -14.95 2.61
CA ASP A 13 19.00 -14.39 3.89
C ASP A 13 17.95 -13.43 4.44
N LEU A 14 17.33 -12.62 3.57
CA LEU A 14 16.23 -11.74 3.94
C LEU A 14 15.04 -12.53 4.49
N PHE A 15 14.63 -13.60 3.79
CA PHE A 15 13.48 -14.41 4.19
C PHE A 15 13.78 -15.21 5.47
N GLN A 16 15.01 -15.67 5.67
CA GLN A 16 15.43 -16.26 6.94
C GLN A 16 15.32 -15.25 8.10
N CYS A 17 15.70 -13.99 7.89
CA CYS A 17 15.48 -12.94 8.88
C CYS A 17 13.99 -12.70 9.14
N TYR A 18 13.16 -12.63 8.09
CA TYR A 18 11.71 -12.47 8.23
C TYR A 18 11.04 -13.61 8.99
N ASP A 19 11.55 -14.82 8.83
CA ASP A 19 11.12 -15.98 9.59
C ASP A 19 11.55 -15.88 11.05
N LYS A 20 12.83 -15.58 11.30
CA LYS A 20 13.41 -15.44 12.63
C LYS A 20 12.68 -14.39 13.48
N TYR A 21 12.30 -13.27 12.88
CA TYR A 21 11.63 -12.16 13.58
C TYR A 21 10.10 -12.20 13.44
N ASN A 22 9.53 -13.34 13.06
CA ASN A 22 8.09 -13.60 12.98
C ASN A 22 7.29 -12.59 12.12
N PHE A 23 7.94 -12.00 11.11
CA PHE A 23 7.27 -11.16 10.11
C PHE A 23 6.44 -12.01 9.15
N LEU A 24 6.96 -13.18 8.77
CA LEU A 24 6.25 -14.23 8.04
C LEU A 24 5.77 -15.31 9.02
N TYR A 25 4.83 -14.94 9.89
CA TYR A 25 4.23 -15.88 10.84
C TYR A 25 3.46 -17.01 10.13
N GLN A 26 3.31 -18.14 10.82
CA GLN A 26 2.86 -19.42 10.25
C GLN A 26 1.57 -19.33 9.43
N GLU A 27 0.52 -18.72 9.96
CA GLU A 27 -0.77 -18.56 9.25
C GLU A 27 -0.61 -17.76 7.93
N LYS A 28 0.27 -16.75 7.91
CA LYS A 28 0.58 -16.00 6.68
C LYS A 28 1.30 -16.88 5.67
N LYS A 29 2.20 -17.74 6.15
CA LYS A 29 2.93 -18.67 5.29
C LYS A 29 2.00 -19.69 4.64
N GLU A 30 1.10 -20.27 5.43
CA GLU A 30 0.11 -21.25 4.96
C GLU A 30 -0.78 -20.64 3.87
N LYS A 31 -1.26 -19.40 4.07
CA LYS A 31 -2.08 -18.69 3.08
C LYS A 31 -1.37 -18.41 1.76
N MET A 32 -0.04 -18.28 1.77
CA MET A 32 0.75 -17.96 0.58
C MET A 32 1.61 -19.14 0.11
N GLN A 33 1.46 -20.34 0.67
CA GLN A 33 2.42 -21.44 0.51
C GLN A 33 2.69 -21.77 -0.97
N TYR A 34 1.62 -21.81 -1.77
CA TYR A 34 1.69 -22.08 -3.20
C TYR A 34 2.30 -20.92 -4.00
N LEU A 35 2.26 -19.70 -3.47
CA LEU A 35 2.84 -18.50 -4.09
C LEU A 35 4.32 -18.32 -3.75
N PHE A 36 4.83 -18.87 -2.64
CA PHE A 36 6.19 -18.57 -2.15
C PHE A 36 7.32 -18.69 -3.17
N PRO A 37 7.38 -19.74 -4.01
CA PRO A 37 8.41 -19.83 -5.04
C PRO A 37 8.37 -18.63 -6.00
N MET A 38 7.18 -18.25 -6.45
CA MET A 38 6.97 -17.07 -7.29
C MET A 38 7.31 -15.77 -6.54
N ILE A 39 6.93 -15.66 -5.26
CA ILE A 39 7.24 -14.49 -4.44
C ILE A 39 8.77 -14.30 -4.36
N LYS A 40 9.53 -15.36 -4.05
CA LYS A 40 10.99 -15.28 -3.97
C LYS A 40 11.61 -14.85 -5.30
N ALA A 41 11.18 -15.46 -6.40
CA ALA A 41 11.65 -15.08 -7.74
C ALA A 41 11.35 -13.59 -8.05
N ASN A 42 10.16 -13.10 -7.69
CA ASN A 42 9.80 -11.69 -7.87
C ASN A 42 10.65 -10.76 -7.00
N TRP A 43 11.02 -11.17 -5.79
CA TRP A 43 11.95 -10.42 -4.94
C TRP A 43 13.37 -10.40 -5.50
N ASP A 44 13.87 -11.50 -6.06
CA ASP A 44 15.18 -11.55 -6.73
C ASP A 44 15.21 -10.57 -7.92
N MET A 45 14.16 -10.60 -8.75
CA MET A 45 13.98 -9.66 -9.85
C MET A 45 13.90 -8.21 -9.35
N ALA A 46 13.15 -7.94 -8.28
CA ALA A 46 13.01 -6.60 -7.72
C ALA A 46 14.33 -6.06 -7.14
N LEU A 47 15.13 -6.88 -6.47
CA LEU A 47 16.42 -6.46 -5.93
C LEU A 47 17.47 -6.16 -7.02
N SER A 48 17.27 -6.69 -8.23
CA SER A 48 18.10 -6.36 -9.38
C SER A 48 17.75 -5.02 -10.04
N MET A 49 16.63 -4.40 -9.66
CA MET A 49 16.21 -3.10 -10.15
C MET A 49 17.06 -1.96 -9.55
N PRO A 50 17.15 -0.81 -10.23
CA PRO A 50 17.65 0.43 -9.63
C PRO A 50 16.82 0.79 -8.39
N TRP A 51 17.45 1.43 -7.41
CA TRP A 51 16.81 1.77 -6.14
C TRP A 51 15.65 2.76 -6.30
N GLU A 52 15.66 3.55 -7.37
CA GLU A 52 14.60 4.47 -7.80
C GLU A 52 13.29 3.73 -8.15
N ASN A 53 13.37 2.43 -8.47
CA ASN A 53 12.19 1.60 -8.69
C ASN A 53 11.91 0.66 -7.52
N PHE A 54 12.94 0.10 -6.91
CA PHE A 54 12.81 -0.79 -5.76
C PHE A 54 13.99 -0.60 -4.80
N LEU A 55 13.69 -0.13 -3.59
CA LEU A 55 14.66 0.13 -2.53
C LEU A 55 14.41 -0.82 -1.36
N LEU A 56 15.36 -1.69 -1.08
CA LEU A 56 15.45 -2.42 0.18
C LEU A 56 16.66 -1.92 0.96
N LEU A 57 16.40 -1.34 2.12
CA LEU A 57 17.43 -1.08 3.11
C LEU A 57 17.49 -2.21 4.11
N THR A 58 18.71 -2.63 4.43
CA THR A 58 18.97 -3.56 5.51
C THR A 58 20.10 -3.06 6.40
N TYR A 59 19.89 -3.19 7.71
CA TYR A 59 20.92 -3.08 8.72
C TYR A 59 21.03 -4.47 9.36
N SER A 60 22.19 -5.10 9.27
CA SER A 60 22.44 -6.42 9.84
C SER A 60 23.77 -6.44 10.56
N ARG A 61 23.75 -6.89 11.82
CA ARG A 61 24.93 -7.21 12.62
C ARG A 61 24.70 -8.54 13.32
N PRO A 62 24.99 -9.65 12.62
CA PRO A 62 24.76 -10.99 13.16
C PRO A 62 25.45 -11.22 14.51
N GLU A 63 26.63 -10.64 14.72
CA GLU A 63 27.43 -10.78 15.95
C GLU A 63 26.79 -10.12 17.17
N LYS A 64 25.86 -9.19 16.95
CA LYS A 64 25.08 -8.52 18.02
C LYS A 64 23.61 -8.92 18.01
N ASP A 65 23.24 -9.89 17.17
CA ASP A 65 21.87 -10.21 16.86
C ASP A 65 21.04 -8.95 16.56
N LEU A 66 21.49 -8.09 15.64
CA LEU A 66 20.76 -6.89 15.24
C LEU A 66 20.31 -7.00 13.80
N PHE A 67 19.04 -6.72 13.57
CA PHE A 67 18.49 -6.66 12.23
C PHE A 67 17.40 -5.58 12.14
N ALA A 68 17.45 -4.81 11.06
CA ALA A 68 16.32 -4.02 10.60
C ALA A 68 16.28 -4.01 9.07
N SER A 69 15.09 -3.95 8.50
CA SER A 69 14.87 -3.75 7.08
C SER A 69 13.67 -2.86 6.83
N VAL A 70 13.68 -2.14 5.72
CA VAL A 70 12.51 -1.47 5.16
C VAL A 70 12.61 -1.53 3.64
N SER A 71 11.49 -1.87 3.00
CA SER A 71 11.39 -1.85 1.54
C SER A 71 10.49 -0.71 1.08
N ALA A 72 10.78 -0.17 -0.08
CA ALA A 72 9.88 0.69 -0.82
C ALA A 72 9.99 0.39 -2.31
N TRP A 73 8.94 0.70 -3.05
CA TRP A 73 8.94 0.57 -4.49
C TRP A 73 8.10 1.65 -5.13
N ARG A 74 8.43 1.99 -6.37
CA ARG A 74 7.72 3.00 -7.14
C ARG A 74 6.30 2.52 -7.41
N SER A 75 5.32 3.18 -6.81
CA SER A 75 3.90 2.81 -6.89
C SER A 75 3.20 3.48 -8.07
N THR A 76 3.57 4.73 -8.33
CA THR A 76 3.14 5.55 -9.48
C THR A 76 4.32 6.38 -9.96
N LEU A 77 4.18 7.14 -11.04
CA LEU A 77 5.20 8.11 -11.47
C LEU A 77 5.36 9.29 -10.51
N ARG A 78 4.54 9.39 -9.46
CA ARG A 78 4.65 10.39 -8.39
C ARG A 78 4.82 9.80 -7.00
N SER A 79 5.03 8.49 -6.83
CA SER A 79 5.06 7.98 -5.45
C SER A 79 5.79 6.67 -5.22
N TYR A 80 6.23 6.51 -3.98
CA TYR A 80 6.82 5.30 -3.42
C TYR A 80 5.88 4.68 -2.38
N CYS A 81 5.58 3.40 -2.50
CA CYS A 81 4.91 2.65 -1.44
C CYS A 81 5.97 2.07 -0.49
N ILE A 82 5.94 2.48 0.78
CA ILE A 82 6.84 1.96 1.82
C ILE A 82 6.12 0.85 2.58
N GLN A 83 6.76 -0.31 2.66
CA GLN A 83 6.24 -1.49 3.33
C GLN A 83 7.35 -2.34 3.94
N HIS A 84 6.93 -3.38 4.67
CA HIS A 84 7.79 -4.45 5.21
C HIS A 84 8.93 -3.94 6.08
N MET A 85 8.59 -2.98 6.93
CA MET A 85 9.45 -2.58 8.02
C MET A 85 9.53 -3.71 9.05
N VAL A 86 10.71 -4.29 9.21
CA VAL A 86 11.01 -5.37 10.15
C VAL A 86 12.19 -4.94 10.97
N SER A 87 12.12 -5.10 12.29
CA SER A 87 13.25 -4.85 13.18
C SER A 87 13.09 -5.66 14.44
N ASN A 88 14.20 -6.13 15.00
CA ASN A 88 14.21 -6.76 16.32
C ASN A 88 14.42 -5.75 17.47
N GLN A 89 14.62 -4.47 17.16
CA GLN A 89 14.74 -3.39 18.14
C GLN A 89 14.03 -2.10 17.70
N ALA A 90 13.42 -1.40 18.67
CA ALA A 90 12.72 -0.15 18.40
C ALA A 90 13.63 0.95 17.86
N GLU A 91 14.85 1.07 18.39
CA GLU A 91 15.87 2.05 17.95
C GLU A 91 16.22 1.88 16.47
N ASN A 92 16.49 0.63 16.05
CA ASN A 92 16.86 0.33 14.66
C ASN A 92 15.73 0.64 13.67
N THR A 93 14.47 0.57 14.13
CA THR A 93 13.31 1.01 13.33
C THR A 93 13.41 2.50 13.01
N ARG A 94 13.77 3.35 13.99
CA ARG A 94 13.88 4.80 13.77
C ARG A 94 15.11 5.12 12.91
N LEU A 95 16.23 4.46 13.19
CA LEU A 95 17.48 4.67 12.45
C LEU A 95 17.33 4.30 10.97
N ILE A 96 16.69 3.17 10.66
CA ILE A 96 16.51 2.75 9.26
C ILE A 96 15.52 3.66 8.52
N LEU A 97 14.47 4.15 9.19
CA LEU A 97 13.56 5.16 8.62
C LEU A 97 14.28 6.50 8.37
N LEU A 98 15.14 6.95 9.28
CA LEU A 98 15.96 8.15 9.07
C LEU A 98 16.90 7.99 7.86
N HIS A 99 17.54 6.82 7.73
CA HIS A 99 18.37 6.50 6.57
C HIS A 99 17.54 6.49 5.28
N PHE A 100 16.36 5.89 5.34
CA PHE A 100 15.41 5.85 4.23
C PHE A 100 15.02 7.25 3.76
N LEU A 101 14.68 8.16 4.68
CA LEU A 101 14.39 9.55 4.35
C LEU A 101 15.60 10.27 3.72
N ASN A 102 16.82 10.01 4.19
CA ASN A 102 18.03 10.59 3.57
C ASN A 102 18.22 10.12 2.12
N ILE A 103 17.94 8.85 1.81
CA ILE A 103 18.05 8.37 0.44
C ILE A 103 16.96 9.01 -0.43
N LEU A 104 15.74 9.04 0.08
CA LEU A 104 14.63 9.64 -0.63
C LEU A 104 14.81 11.14 -0.87
N GLU A 105 15.44 11.89 0.02
CA GLU A 105 15.69 13.33 -0.17
C GLU A 105 16.53 13.62 -1.43
N ASN A 106 17.38 12.66 -1.84
CA ASN A 106 18.19 12.80 -3.05
C ASN A 106 17.39 12.50 -4.35
N ASP A 107 16.17 11.94 -4.26
CA ASP A 107 15.32 11.53 -5.40
C ASP A 107 13.96 12.22 -5.46
N ILE A 108 13.40 12.48 -4.28
CA ILE A 108 12.10 13.10 -4.09
C ILE A 108 12.29 14.58 -4.32
N THR A 109 12.25 14.92 -5.60
CA THR A 109 11.91 16.25 -6.08
C THR A 109 10.51 16.64 -5.60
N GLU A 110 10.13 17.90 -5.77
CA GLU A 110 8.78 18.47 -5.47
C GLU A 110 7.60 17.70 -6.11
N LYS A 111 7.84 16.62 -6.86
CA LYS A 111 6.86 15.85 -7.61
C LYS A 111 6.61 14.44 -7.07
N ASN A 112 7.24 14.04 -5.96
CA ASN A 112 7.12 12.69 -5.44
C ASN A 112 6.48 12.67 -4.04
N ALA A 113 5.79 11.57 -3.73
CA ALA A 113 5.10 11.30 -2.49
C ALA A 113 5.45 9.92 -1.92
N ILE A 114 5.15 9.74 -0.65
CA ILE A 114 5.26 8.48 0.06
C ILE A 114 3.86 7.96 0.35
N GLN A 115 3.62 6.68 0.11
CA GLN A 115 2.42 5.94 0.45
C GLN A 115 2.75 4.87 1.50
N VAL A 116 1.89 4.72 2.51
CA VAL A 116 2.03 3.71 3.56
C VAL A 116 0.68 3.15 3.96
N TYR A 117 0.56 1.82 3.89
CA TYR A 117 -0.52 1.09 4.56
C TYR A 117 -0.04 0.55 5.91
N TYR A 118 -0.79 0.81 6.97
CA TYR A 118 -0.48 0.31 8.31
C TYR A 118 -1.75 -0.06 9.07
N GLN A 119 -1.65 -1.00 10.02
CA GLN A 119 -2.80 -1.33 10.87
C GLN A 119 -2.95 -0.27 11.96
N PRO A 120 -4.17 0.24 12.24
CA PRO A 120 -4.41 1.25 13.26
C PRO A 120 -3.91 0.86 14.67
N LYS A 121 -3.90 -0.45 14.98
CA LYS A 121 -3.40 -0.98 16.26
C LYS A 121 -1.88 -0.86 16.44
N THR A 122 -1.12 -0.57 15.38
CA THR A 122 0.33 -0.36 15.47
C THR A 122 0.60 1.02 16.03
N ARG A 123 0.69 1.12 17.37
CA ARG A 123 0.80 2.40 18.12
C ARG A 123 1.81 3.37 17.52
N PHE A 124 3.04 2.92 17.24
CA PHE A 124 4.08 3.77 16.67
C PHE A 124 3.67 4.37 15.31
N ALA A 125 3.25 3.53 14.37
CA ALA A 125 2.82 3.98 13.04
C ALA A 125 1.60 4.92 13.14
N ASN A 126 0.61 4.56 13.96
CA ASN A 126 -0.60 5.36 14.11
C ASN A 126 -0.31 6.75 14.67
N ASN A 127 0.52 6.84 15.71
CA ASN A 127 0.92 8.12 16.31
C ASN A 127 1.72 8.97 15.31
N MET A 128 2.72 8.37 14.66
CA MET A 128 3.58 9.05 13.70
C MET A 128 2.78 9.59 12.51
N PHE A 129 2.02 8.75 11.81
CA PHE A 129 1.32 9.18 10.59
C PHE A 129 0.14 10.10 10.88
N SER A 130 -0.49 9.98 12.05
CA SER A 130 -1.50 10.95 12.49
C SER A 130 -0.88 12.31 12.83
N HIS A 131 0.30 12.32 13.44
CA HIS A 131 1.06 13.55 13.68
C HIS A 131 1.44 14.23 12.36
N LEU A 132 2.03 13.47 11.43
CA LEU A 132 2.45 13.99 10.12
C LEU A 132 1.27 14.50 9.29
N HIS A 133 0.16 13.77 9.26
CA HIS A 133 -1.05 14.23 8.57
C HIS A 133 -1.56 15.58 9.11
N LYS A 134 -1.59 15.74 10.44
CA LYS A 134 -1.99 17.00 11.08
C LYS A 134 -1.04 18.15 10.76
N ALA A 135 0.26 17.89 10.69
CA ALA A 135 1.27 18.89 10.36
C ALA A 135 1.21 19.34 8.90
N ALA A 136 0.96 18.41 7.97
CA ALA A 136 0.91 18.67 6.53
C ALA A 136 -0.38 19.36 6.08
N GLY A 137 -1.50 19.00 6.72
CA GLY A 137 -2.83 19.32 6.21
C GLY A 137 -3.23 18.49 4.98
N THR A 138 -4.45 18.73 4.49
CA THR A 138 -5.07 17.96 3.40
C THR A 138 -4.54 18.31 2.01
N GLU A 139 -3.84 19.44 1.88
CA GLU A 139 -3.21 19.88 0.63
C GLU A 139 -1.94 19.08 0.31
N HIS A 140 -1.26 18.57 1.34
CA HIS A 140 0.04 17.88 1.24
C HIS A 140 0.01 16.44 1.74
N SER A 141 -1.13 15.98 2.25
CA SER A 141 -1.28 14.63 2.75
C SER A 141 -2.72 14.12 2.69
N HIS A 142 -2.87 12.80 2.71
CA HIS A 142 -4.15 12.13 2.82
C HIS A 142 -4.02 10.97 3.83
N LEU A 143 -5.03 10.81 4.67
CA LEU A 143 -5.12 9.72 5.64
C LEU A 143 -6.56 9.20 5.67
N SER A 144 -6.76 7.95 5.22
CA SER A 144 -8.08 7.31 5.26
C SER A 144 -8.03 5.88 5.79
N PRO A 145 -9.03 5.45 6.57
CA PRO A 145 -9.19 4.04 6.92
C PRO A 145 -9.79 3.26 5.74
N TYR A 146 -9.41 1.99 5.65
CA TYR A 146 -9.94 1.01 4.72
C TYR A 146 -10.20 -0.32 5.42
N SER A 147 -11.32 -0.94 5.09
CA SER A 147 -11.53 -2.38 5.30
C SER A 147 -10.90 -3.14 4.14
N TYR A 148 -9.99 -4.05 4.48
CA TYR A 148 -9.34 -4.96 3.56
C TYR A 148 -10.02 -6.32 3.62
N LEU A 149 -10.61 -6.73 2.50
CA LEU A 149 -11.38 -7.96 2.38
C LEU A 149 -10.77 -8.90 1.35
N SER A 150 -10.99 -10.20 1.55
CA SER A 150 -10.81 -11.22 0.51
C SER A 150 -12.18 -11.55 -0.07
N TYR A 151 -12.36 -11.35 -1.36
CA TYR A 151 -13.60 -11.67 -2.06
C TYR A 151 -13.42 -12.90 -2.95
N PRO A 152 -14.27 -13.94 -2.84
CA PRO A 152 -14.11 -15.14 -3.65
C PRO A 152 -14.35 -14.84 -5.13
N VAL A 153 -13.51 -15.39 -6.01
CA VAL A 153 -13.72 -15.30 -7.46
C VAL A 153 -14.89 -16.20 -7.85
N LYS A 154 -16.12 -15.66 -7.80
CA LYS A 154 -17.34 -16.40 -8.13
C LYS A 154 -18.26 -15.58 -9.05
N PRO A 155 -19.11 -16.24 -9.84
CA PRO A 155 -20.10 -15.52 -10.65
C PRO A 155 -21.05 -14.71 -9.76
N VAL A 156 -21.25 -13.45 -10.11
CA VAL A 156 -22.29 -12.59 -9.54
C VAL A 156 -23.33 -12.34 -10.63
N PRO A 157 -24.61 -12.65 -10.44
CA PRO A 157 -25.63 -12.34 -11.43
C PRO A 157 -25.74 -10.81 -11.59
N LEU A 158 -25.72 -10.32 -12.84
CA LEU A 158 -25.86 -8.90 -13.14
C LEU A 158 -27.28 -8.61 -13.67
N HIS A 159 -27.90 -7.54 -13.16
CA HIS A 159 -29.05 -6.91 -13.79
C HIS A 159 -28.56 -5.70 -14.58
N TRP A 160 -28.56 -5.81 -15.91
CA TRP A 160 -27.90 -4.86 -16.83
C TRP A 160 -28.61 -3.51 -16.96
N ASP A 161 -29.76 -3.33 -16.31
CA ASP A 161 -30.69 -2.27 -16.71
C ASP A 161 -30.42 -0.93 -16.02
N ARG A 162 -29.60 -0.88 -14.95
CA ARG A 162 -29.51 0.32 -14.09
C ARG A 162 -28.13 0.92 -13.91
N VAL A 163 -27.07 0.12 -14.08
CA VAL A 163 -25.69 0.56 -13.83
C VAL A 163 -24.80 0.08 -14.98
N PHE A 164 -24.10 1.02 -15.60
CA PHE A 164 -23.20 0.78 -16.74
C PHE A 164 -21.75 1.00 -16.33
N ALA A 165 -20.86 0.11 -16.76
CA ALA A 165 -19.43 0.22 -16.52
C ALA A 165 -18.73 0.91 -17.70
N GLU A 166 -17.88 1.88 -17.41
CA GLU A 166 -17.09 2.61 -18.40
C GLU A 166 -15.64 2.73 -17.93
N GLU A 167 -14.69 2.21 -18.73
CA GLU A 167 -13.28 2.30 -18.41
C GLU A 167 -12.73 3.71 -18.65
N LEU A 168 -11.89 4.17 -17.74
CA LEU A 168 -11.20 5.45 -17.83
C LEU A 168 -10.30 5.50 -19.06
N ASN A 169 -10.47 6.53 -19.86
CA ASN A 169 -9.70 6.85 -21.04
C ASN A 169 -9.60 8.38 -21.19
N LYS A 170 -8.82 8.86 -22.17
CA LYS A 170 -8.56 10.30 -22.35
C LYS A 170 -9.83 11.15 -22.54
N THR A 171 -10.93 10.59 -23.04
CA THR A 171 -12.16 11.36 -23.30
C THR A 171 -13.05 11.52 -22.06
N ASN A 172 -13.03 10.57 -21.13
CA ASN A 172 -13.84 10.60 -19.91
C ASN A 172 -13.03 10.89 -18.63
N GLN A 173 -11.70 10.98 -18.75
CA GLN A 173 -10.74 11.14 -17.64
C GLN A 173 -11.15 12.25 -16.67
N LYS A 174 -11.49 13.44 -17.18
CA LYS A 174 -11.85 14.59 -16.34
C LYS A 174 -13.02 14.28 -15.41
N GLY A 175 -14.12 13.72 -15.92
CA GLY A 175 -15.30 13.44 -15.12
C GLY A 175 -15.06 12.37 -14.04
N ILE A 176 -14.23 11.36 -14.34
CA ILE A 176 -13.87 10.33 -13.37
C ILE A 176 -12.93 10.87 -12.30
N ILE A 177 -11.96 11.70 -12.67
CA ILE A 177 -11.06 12.37 -11.72
C ILE A 177 -11.85 13.30 -10.81
N ASP A 178 -12.75 14.12 -11.36
CA ASP A 178 -13.58 15.04 -10.57
C ASP A 178 -14.42 14.27 -9.53
N PHE A 179 -14.92 13.09 -9.90
CA PHE A 179 -15.57 12.17 -8.95
C PHE A 179 -14.61 11.68 -7.86
N ILE A 180 -13.43 11.16 -8.22
CA ILE A 180 -12.46 10.65 -7.25
C ILE A 180 -12.01 11.77 -6.30
N LYS A 181 -11.73 12.97 -6.81
CA LYS A 181 -11.35 14.15 -6.03
C LYS A 181 -12.42 14.54 -5.03
N ARG A 182 -13.69 14.48 -5.43
CA ARG A 182 -14.80 14.76 -4.52
C ARG A 182 -14.88 13.76 -3.36
N GLU A 183 -14.68 12.46 -3.63
CA GLU A 183 -14.80 11.42 -2.59
C GLU A 183 -13.51 11.20 -1.78
N LYS A 184 -12.32 11.52 -2.32
CA LYS A 184 -11.01 11.21 -1.70
C LYS A 184 -10.10 12.42 -1.50
N GLY A 185 -10.42 13.57 -2.08
CA GLY A 185 -9.61 14.78 -2.07
C GLY A 185 -8.60 14.87 -3.22
N ASP A 186 -8.16 16.10 -3.50
CA ASP A 186 -7.21 16.40 -4.57
C ASP A 186 -5.87 15.70 -4.39
N PHE A 187 -5.32 15.71 -3.17
CA PHE A 187 -4.01 15.13 -2.91
C PHE A 187 -3.98 13.62 -3.18
N TYR A 188 -5.02 12.88 -2.78
CA TYR A 188 -5.13 11.45 -3.12
C TYR A 188 -5.12 11.24 -4.63
N SER A 189 -5.90 12.02 -5.38
CA SER A 189 -5.96 11.90 -6.84
C SER A 189 -4.61 12.20 -7.50
N TRP A 190 -3.88 13.18 -6.97
CA TRP A 190 -2.57 13.58 -7.46
C TRP A 190 -1.51 12.50 -7.20
N VAL A 191 -1.44 11.94 -6.00
CA VAL A 191 -0.50 10.85 -5.64
C VAL A 191 -0.71 9.63 -6.51
N GLN A 192 -1.98 9.33 -6.82
CA GLN A 192 -2.35 8.22 -7.67
C GLN A 192 -2.16 8.52 -9.16
N ASP A 193 -1.62 9.67 -9.59
CA ASP A 193 -1.36 9.95 -11.02
C ASP A 193 -2.60 9.88 -11.93
N PHE A 194 -3.82 10.01 -11.40
CA PHE A 194 -5.01 9.91 -12.24
C PHE A 194 -5.12 11.04 -13.27
N ASP A 195 -4.57 12.21 -12.96
CA ASP A 195 -4.52 13.41 -13.80
C ASP A 195 -3.32 13.45 -14.76
N SER A 196 -2.47 12.42 -14.73
CA SER A 196 -1.34 12.28 -15.65
C SER A 196 -1.74 11.56 -16.94
N ASP A 197 -0.86 11.55 -17.95
CA ASP A 197 -1.02 10.69 -19.13
C ASP A 197 -0.80 9.19 -18.82
N ASP A 198 -0.19 8.84 -17.68
CA ASP A 198 0.11 7.46 -17.28
C ASP A 198 -0.90 6.91 -16.26
N PHE A 199 -2.17 7.29 -16.39
CA PHE A 199 -3.23 6.85 -15.48
C PHE A 199 -3.47 5.32 -15.46
N THR A 200 -2.96 4.58 -16.45
CA THR A 200 -2.97 3.09 -16.48
C THR A 200 -1.66 2.46 -15.98
N LEU A 201 -0.68 3.29 -15.58
CA LEU A 201 0.68 2.88 -15.19
C LEU A 201 1.49 2.23 -16.32
N SER A 202 1.12 2.46 -17.59
CA SER A 202 1.79 1.87 -18.75
C SER A 202 3.29 2.19 -18.87
N THR A 203 3.71 3.37 -18.42
CA THR A 203 5.12 3.79 -18.44
C THR A 203 5.88 3.11 -17.31
N LEU A 204 5.29 3.08 -16.12
CA LEU A 204 5.85 2.36 -14.98
C LEU A 204 5.95 0.85 -15.24
N ASP A 205 4.92 0.25 -15.86
CA ASP A 205 4.92 -1.17 -16.24
C ASP A 205 6.07 -1.52 -17.19
N LYS A 206 6.42 -0.63 -18.13
CA LYS A 206 7.58 -0.83 -19.01
C LYS A 206 8.89 -0.88 -18.23
N GLU A 207 9.03 -0.06 -17.18
CA GLU A 207 10.22 -0.08 -16.32
C GLU A 207 10.31 -1.37 -15.51
N TYR A 208 9.19 -1.85 -14.98
CA TYR A 208 9.12 -3.14 -14.27
C TYR A 208 9.34 -4.33 -15.21
N SER A 209 8.79 -4.28 -16.42
CA SER A 209 8.86 -5.36 -17.42
C SER A 209 10.28 -5.66 -17.88
N LYS A 210 11.20 -4.67 -17.83
CA LYS A 210 12.63 -4.89 -18.10
C LYS A 210 13.26 -5.94 -17.19
N TYR A 211 12.68 -6.14 -16.00
CA TYR A 211 13.15 -7.08 -14.99
C TYR A 211 12.23 -8.28 -14.82
N GLY A 212 11.27 -8.49 -15.74
CA GLY A 212 10.30 -9.59 -15.65
C GLY A 212 9.18 -9.37 -14.64
N LEU A 213 8.99 -8.13 -14.17
CA LEU A 213 7.92 -7.75 -13.26
C LEU A 213 6.82 -6.97 -14.00
N THR A 214 5.62 -6.90 -13.41
CA THR A 214 4.51 -6.10 -13.95
C THR A 214 3.95 -5.15 -12.91
N ARG A 215 3.41 -4.03 -13.38
CA ARG A 215 2.68 -3.05 -12.60
C ARG A 215 1.70 -2.26 -13.48
N THR A 216 0.43 -2.65 -13.47
CA THR A 216 -0.62 -1.99 -14.27
C THR A 216 -1.80 -1.55 -13.42
N ARG A 217 -2.63 -0.66 -13.98
CA ARG A 217 -3.87 -0.23 -13.36
C ARG A 217 -4.99 -0.08 -14.39
N GLN A 218 -6.18 -0.52 -14.00
CA GLN A 218 -7.43 -0.25 -14.69
C GLN A 218 -8.33 0.58 -13.76
N VAL A 219 -9.01 1.60 -14.30
CA VAL A 219 -9.98 2.40 -13.56
C VAL A 219 -11.31 2.32 -14.28
N VAL A 220 -12.37 1.92 -13.58
CA VAL A 220 -13.70 1.73 -14.17
C VAL A 220 -14.71 2.55 -13.37
N ALA A 221 -15.45 3.42 -14.06
CA ALA A 221 -16.57 4.15 -13.49
C ALA A 221 -17.88 3.39 -13.70
N TYR A 222 -18.76 3.47 -12.71
CA TYR A 222 -20.09 2.84 -12.73
C TYR A 222 -21.13 3.94 -12.70
N LYS A 223 -21.94 4.02 -13.76
CA LYS A 223 -22.84 5.14 -14.03
C LYS A 223 -24.30 4.69 -14.08
N ASP A 224 -25.21 5.58 -13.71
CA ASP A 224 -26.65 5.37 -13.95
C ASP A 224 -27.03 5.67 -15.42
N GLU A 225 -28.32 5.51 -15.73
CA GLU A 225 -28.91 5.83 -17.04
C GLU A 225 -28.75 7.32 -17.42
N SER A 226 -28.57 8.21 -16.46
CA SER A 226 -28.31 9.65 -16.67
C SER A 226 -26.82 9.96 -16.82
N HIS A 227 -25.97 8.94 -16.95
CA HIS A 227 -24.50 9.03 -16.99
C HIS A 227 -23.86 9.63 -15.73
N LYS A 228 -24.57 9.72 -14.61
CA LYS A 228 -23.99 10.14 -13.33
C LYS A 228 -23.14 9.01 -12.77
N ILE A 229 -21.89 9.31 -12.40
CA ILE A 229 -20.99 8.35 -11.74
C ILE A 229 -21.49 8.10 -10.32
N LEU A 230 -21.79 6.83 -10.01
CA LEU A 230 -22.22 6.36 -8.70
C LEU A 230 -21.09 5.66 -7.92
N GLY A 231 -20.05 5.23 -8.63
CA GLY A 231 -18.88 4.61 -8.03
C GLY A 231 -17.75 4.42 -9.04
N VAL A 232 -16.56 4.18 -8.52
CA VAL A 232 -15.34 3.89 -9.28
C VAL A 232 -14.63 2.70 -8.63
N SER A 233 -14.13 1.78 -9.45
CA SER A 233 -13.19 0.75 -9.03
C SER A 233 -11.80 1.05 -9.59
N VAL A 234 -10.80 1.10 -8.73
CA VAL A 234 -9.38 1.21 -9.09
C VAL A 234 -8.75 -0.16 -8.91
N ILE A 235 -8.41 -0.82 -10.02
CA ILE A 235 -7.93 -2.20 -10.03
C ILE A 235 -6.44 -2.19 -10.34
N ASN A 236 -5.62 -2.45 -9.32
CA ASN A 236 -4.19 -2.57 -9.47
C ASN A 236 -3.79 -4.03 -9.71
N ARG A 237 -2.78 -4.24 -10.56
CA ARG A 237 -2.14 -5.53 -10.79
C ARG A 237 -0.64 -5.35 -10.74
N ALA A 238 0.03 -6.20 -9.97
CA ALA A 238 1.47 -6.19 -9.83
C ALA A 238 2.01 -7.60 -9.66
N SER A 239 3.29 -7.82 -9.96
CA SER A 239 3.93 -9.11 -9.66
C SER A 239 3.69 -9.55 -8.21
N THR A 240 3.17 -10.76 -8.07
CA THR A 240 2.67 -11.26 -6.78
C THR A 240 3.76 -11.30 -5.71
N GLY A 241 3.43 -10.82 -4.51
CA GLY A 241 4.28 -10.94 -3.33
C GLY A 241 5.35 -9.87 -3.14
N LEU A 242 5.47 -8.89 -4.04
CA LEU A 242 6.20 -7.65 -3.73
C LEU A 242 5.60 -6.96 -2.50
N ASN A 243 4.28 -7.09 -2.31
CA ASN A 243 3.61 -6.83 -1.05
C ASN A 243 3.01 -8.12 -0.49
N PHE A 244 3.51 -8.61 0.66
CA PHE A 244 3.02 -9.83 1.30
C PHE A 244 1.57 -9.74 1.84
N SER A 245 0.93 -8.57 1.79
CA SER A 245 -0.50 -8.40 2.08
C SER A 245 -1.32 -8.21 0.79
N LEU A 246 -0.71 -8.41 -0.38
CA LEU A 246 -1.33 -8.30 -1.71
C LEU A 246 -2.03 -6.95 -1.99
N LEU A 247 -1.68 -5.88 -1.26
CA LEU A 247 -2.28 -4.55 -1.43
C LEU A 247 -2.00 -3.95 -2.82
N GLU A 248 -0.86 -4.28 -3.42
CA GLU A 248 -0.50 -3.85 -4.78
C GLU A 248 -1.33 -4.56 -5.88
N ASN A 249 -2.02 -5.63 -5.52
CA ASN A 249 -2.95 -6.34 -6.39
C ASN A 249 -4.40 -6.08 -5.99
N SER A 250 -4.66 -5.05 -5.18
CA SER A 250 -6.00 -4.76 -4.68
C SER A 250 -6.88 -4.06 -5.70
N CYS A 251 -8.18 -4.30 -5.57
CA CYS A 251 -9.21 -3.43 -6.13
C CYS A 251 -9.77 -2.51 -5.04
N GLU A 252 -9.54 -1.21 -5.18
CA GLU A 252 -10.18 -0.20 -4.35
C GLU A 252 -11.55 0.16 -4.92
N ILE A 253 -12.56 0.23 -4.04
CA ILE A 253 -13.93 0.64 -4.36
C ILE A 253 -14.19 2.01 -3.72
N ILE A 254 -14.54 2.98 -4.57
CA ILE A 254 -14.91 4.34 -4.20
C ILE A 254 -16.38 4.54 -4.61
N LEU A 255 -17.25 4.84 -3.65
CA LEU A 255 -18.70 5.00 -3.89
C LEU A 255 -19.12 6.45 -3.65
N ASP A 256 -20.16 6.88 -4.34
CA ASP A 256 -20.78 8.19 -4.11
C ASP A 256 -21.52 8.18 -2.77
N SER A 257 -20.90 8.79 -1.76
CA SER A 257 -21.41 8.83 -0.39
C SER A 257 -22.77 9.53 -0.23
N GLN A 258 -23.24 10.25 -1.24
CA GLN A 258 -24.51 10.99 -1.21
C GLN A 258 -25.73 10.12 -1.58
N HIS A 259 -25.52 8.89 -2.05
CA HIS A 259 -26.58 8.02 -2.51
C HIS A 259 -27.06 7.00 -1.45
N PRO A 260 -28.34 6.60 -1.50
CA PRO A 260 -28.88 5.66 -0.54
C PRO A 260 -28.29 4.25 -0.72
N ILE A 261 -28.21 3.51 0.39
CA ILE A 261 -27.52 2.21 0.46
C ILE A 261 -28.02 1.18 -0.57
N TRP A 262 -29.31 1.21 -0.92
CA TRP A 262 -29.89 0.28 -1.89
C TRP A 262 -29.33 0.52 -3.30
N LEU A 263 -29.03 1.77 -3.66
CA LEU A 263 -28.45 2.11 -4.95
C LEU A 263 -26.96 1.75 -4.96
N LEU A 264 -26.24 2.07 -3.88
CA LEU A 264 -24.83 1.68 -3.69
C LEU A 264 -24.64 0.16 -3.73
N ASN A 265 -25.62 -0.60 -3.22
CA ASN A 265 -25.62 -2.05 -3.30
C ASN A 265 -25.70 -2.57 -4.76
N GLU A 266 -26.48 -1.93 -5.64
CA GLU A 266 -26.51 -2.28 -7.07
C GLU A 266 -25.19 -1.93 -7.78
N VAL A 267 -24.54 -0.83 -7.39
CA VAL A 267 -23.21 -0.46 -7.88
C VAL A 267 -22.18 -1.50 -7.44
N ILE A 268 -22.21 -1.92 -6.16
CA ILE A 268 -21.33 -2.98 -5.65
C ILE A 268 -21.54 -4.29 -6.39
N LYS A 269 -22.77 -4.73 -6.64
CA LYS A 269 -23.02 -5.94 -7.46
C LYS A 269 -22.34 -5.84 -8.82
N SER A 270 -22.44 -4.68 -9.45
CA SER A 270 -21.83 -4.41 -10.76
C SER A 270 -20.31 -4.45 -10.71
N ILE A 271 -19.71 -3.85 -9.68
CA ILE A 271 -18.27 -3.93 -9.42
C ILE A 271 -17.84 -5.38 -9.19
N LEU A 272 -18.51 -6.10 -8.28
CA LEU A 272 -18.17 -7.47 -7.92
C LEU A 272 -18.29 -8.41 -9.13
N TYR A 273 -19.26 -8.21 -10.01
CA TYR A 273 -19.34 -8.92 -11.29
C TYR A 273 -18.12 -8.65 -12.17
N HIS A 274 -17.78 -7.38 -12.38
CA HIS A 274 -16.67 -6.97 -13.24
C HIS A 274 -15.34 -7.55 -12.73
N ILE A 275 -15.02 -7.34 -11.44
CA ILE A 275 -13.76 -7.81 -10.86
C ILE A 275 -13.70 -9.34 -10.81
N SER A 276 -14.82 -10.03 -10.57
CA SER A 276 -14.82 -11.50 -10.55
C SER A 276 -14.46 -12.07 -11.92
N ASN A 277 -15.00 -11.50 -13.00
CA ASN A 277 -14.64 -11.93 -14.35
C ASN A 277 -13.16 -11.63 -14.66
N LEU A 278 -12.68 -10.46 -14.24
CA LEU A 278 -11.31 -10.03 -14.45
C LEU A 278 -10.28 -10.90 -13.70
N TYR A 279 -10.60 -11.34 -12.48
CA TYR A 279 -9.71 -12.15 -11.64
C TYR A 279 -9.78 -13.66 -11.90
N ARG A 280 -10.72 -14.15 -12.72
CA ARG A 280 -10.74 -15.57 -13.14
C ARG A 280 -9.46 -16.02 -13.85
N GLN A 281 -8.71 -15.08 -14.41
CA GLN A 281 -7.45 -15.32 -15.13
C GLN A 281 -6.21 -14.99 -14.27
N SER A 282 -6.40 -14.70 -12.97
CA SER A 282 -5.32 -14.36 -12.05
C SER A 282 -4.80 -15.60 -11.31
N ASP A 283 -3.53 -15.55 -10.88
CA ASP A 283 -2.94 -16.55 -9.97
C ASP A 283 -3.48 -16.46 -8.53
N LEU A 284 -4.36 -15.50 -8.25
CA LEU A 284 -4.96 -15.30 -6.93
C LEU A 284 -6.31 -16.00 -6.81
N ASP A 285 -6.47 -16.81 -5.77
CA ASP A 285 -7.73 -17.54 -5.47
C ASP A 285 -8.85 -16.63 -4.96
N SER A 286 -8.55 -15.37 -4.67
CA SER A 286 -9.51 -14.36 -4.21
C SER A 286 -9.09 -12.98 -4.65
N VAL A 287 -10.07 -12.08 -4.82
CA VAL A 287 -9.84 -10.67 -5.10
C VAL A 287 -9.55 -9.94 -3.79
N PRO A 288 -8.38 -9.35 -3.61
CA PRO A 288 -8.13 -8.46 -2.49
C PRO A 288 -8.86 -7.13 -2.73
N LEU A 289 -9.77 -6.76 -1.84
CA LEU A 289 -10.59 -5.56 -1.94
C LEU A 289 -10.23 -4.56 -0.85
N LEU A 290 -10.23 -3.29 -1.22
CA LEU A 290 -10.20 -2.14 -0.31
C LEU A 290 -11.49 -1.35 -0.45
N VAL A 291 -12.17 -1.10 0.65
CA VAL A 291 -13.37 -0.24 0.68
C VAL A 291 -13.38 0.59 1.95
N ALA A 292 -14.05 1.74 1.92
CA ALA A 292 -14.31 2.51 3.13
C ALA A 292 -15.08 1.64 4.16
N PRO A 293 -14.72 1.66 5.45
CA PRO A 293 -15.26 0.73 6.45
C PRO A 293 -16.79 0.69 6.54
N GLU A 294 -17.47 1.81 6.28
CA GLU A 294 -18.93 1.92 6.29
C GLU A 294 -19.63 1.05 5.23
N TYR A 295 -18.93 0.66 4.15
CA TYR A 295 -19.48 -0.20 3.10
C TYR A 295 -19.04 -1.66 3.23
N GLU A 296 -18.27 -2.02 4.26
CA GLU A 296 -17.78 -3.38 4.47
C GLU A 296 -18.93 -4.40 4.48
N GLY A 297 -20.03 -4.08 5.17
CA GLY A 297 -21.19 -4.95 5.28
C GLY A 297 -21.83 -5.29 3.94
N LEU A 298 -21.76 -4.38 2.96
CA LEU A 298 -22.28 -4.64 1.61
C LEU A 298 -21.44 -5.68 0.89
N ILE A 299 -20.12 -5.64 1.01
CA ILE A 299 -19.23 -6.64 0.42
C ILE A 299 -19.39 -8.01 1.12
N GLN A 300 -19.55 -8.00 2.45
CA GLN A 300 -19.79 -9.22 3.22
C GLN A 300 -21.11 -9.91 2.84
N ALA A 301 -22.16 -9.15 2.50
CA ALA A 301 -23.43 -9.70 2.01
C ALA A 301 -23.26 -10.54 0.73
N TYR A 302 -22.22 -10.30 -0.07
CA TYR A 302 -21.87 -11.10 -1.25
C TYR A 302 -20.79 -12.16 -0.98
N GLY A 303 -20.44 -12.40 0.28
CA GLY A 303 -19.48 -13.42 0.69
C GLY A 303 -18.03 -12.96 0.75
N GLY A 304 -17.77 -11.65 0.73
CA GLY A 304 -16.46 -11.12 1.09
C GLY A 304 -16.14 -11.39 2.55
N LYS A 305 -14.88 -11.71 2.84
CA LYS A 305 -14.40 -11.98 4.21
C LYS A 305 -13.50 -10.84 4.66
N SER A 306 -13.86 -10.23 5.79
CA SER A 306 -13.00 -9.23 6.43
C SER A 306 -11.67 -9.87 6.84
N MET A 307 -10.58 -9.23 6.43
CA MET A 307 -9.24 -9.70 6.77
C MET A 307 -8.61 -8.78 7.79
N ARG A 308 -8.59 -7.47 7.50
CA ARG A 308 -7.91 -6.44 8.31
C ARG A 308 -8.52 -5.06 8.07
N THR A 309 -8.25 -4.16 9.00
CA THR A 309 -8.38 -2.72 8.77
C THR A 309 -6.98 -2.12 8.58
N TYR A 310 -6.83 -1.29 7.56
CA TYR A 310 -5.63 -0.51 7.30
C TYR A 310 -5.97 0.97 7.33
N ASN A 311 -5.06 1.79 7.84
CA ASN A 311 -4.98 3.18 7.45
C ASN A 311 -4.05 3.28 6.25
N TYR A 312 -4.48 4.04 5.24
CA TYR A 312 -3.67 4.46 4.12
C TYR A 312 -3.26 5.91 4.34
N PHE A 313 -1.97 6.13 4.56
CA PHE A 313 -1.37 7.46 4.68
C PHE A 313 -0.54 7.75 3.44
N THR A 314 -0.64 8.97 2.93
CA THR A 314 0.28 9.49 1.92
C THR A 314 0.62 10.94 2.17
N CYS A 315 1.84 11.34 1.81
CA CYS A 315 2.33 12.71 1.92
C CYS A 315 3.40 13.02 0.89
N ASP A 316 3.56 14.30 0.54
CA ASP A 316 4.69 14.77 -0.27
C ASP A 316 5.92 15.03 0.61
N ASN A 317 6.94 15.70 0.05
CA ASN A 317 8.18 15.98 0.76
C ASN A 317 8.10 17.12 1.78
N SER A 318 7.02 17.91 1.79
CA SER A 318 6.85 19.02 2.75
C SER A 318 6.94 18.55 4.21
N VAL A 319 6.60 17.28 4.48
CA VAL A 319 6.58 16.72 5.83
C VAL A 319 7.87 16.03 6.25
N PHE A 320 8.90 15.97 5.38
CA PHE A 320 10.09 15.15 5.68
C PHE A 320 10.87 15.67 6.87
N GLU A 321 11.00 16.99 7.02
CA GLU A 321 11.64 17.58 8.20
C GLU A 321 10.87 17.30 9.49
N GLU A 322 9.54 17.40 9.45
CA GLU A 322 8.69 17.05 10.59
C GLU A 322 8.81 15.55 10.92
N TRP A 323 8.89 14.69 9.91
CA TRP A 323 9.11 13.26 10.09
C TRP A 323 10.48 12.97 10.70
N ARG A 324 11.55 13.60 10.23
CA ARG A 324 12.89 13.48 10.83
C ARG A 324 12.89 13.95 12.29
N SER A 325 12.24 15.07 12.57
CA SER A 325 12.12 15.61 13.93
C SER A 325 11.42 14.63 14.85
N TYR A 326 10.27 14.09 14.43
CA TYR A 326 9.52 13.06 15.15
C TYR A 326 10.37 11.82 15.44
N LEU A 327 11.07 11.28 14.43
CA LEU A 327 11.92 10.09 14.58
C LEU A 327 13.10 10.33 15.52
N LYS A 328 13.72 11.51 15.47
CA LYS A 328 14.82 11.89 16.39
C LYS A 328 14.32 12.00 17.84
N SER A 329 13.14 12.59 18.06
CA SER A 329 12.52 12.68 19.40
C SER A 329 12.26 11.28 19.97
N GLU A 330 11.58 10.44 19.19
CA GLU A 330 11.27 9.05 19.57
C GLU A 330 12.54 8.22 19.86
N LEU A 331 13.60 8.41 19.06
CA LEU A 331 14.87 7.71 19.29
C LEU A 331 15.49 8.11 20.64
N LYS A 332 15.42 9.38 21.02
CA LYS A 332 15.89 9.88 22.31
C LYS A 332 15.13 9.23 23.46
N GLU A 333 13.80 9.21 23.41
CA GLU A 333 12.95 8.60 24.43
C GLU A 333 13.21 7.09 24.59
N VAL A 334 13.34 6.35 23.49
CA VAL A 334 13.64 4.92 23.51
C VAL A 334 15.01 4.66 24.15
N THR A 335 16.02 5.47 23.80
CA THR A 335 17.38 5.35 24.35
C THR A 335 17.38 5.60 25.86
N GLU A 336 16.64 6.61 26.33
CA GLU A 336 16.51 6.93 27.76
C GLU A 336 15.80 5.82 28.53
N HIS A 337 14.70 5.28 28.00
CA HIS A 337 13.98 4.16 28.63
C HIS A 337 14.85 2.90 28.76
N LEU A 338 15.64 2.57 27.73
CA LEU A 338 16.54 1.41 27.77
C LEU A 338 17.69 1.59 28.76
N LYS A 339 18.19 2.82 28.95
CA LYS A 339 19.18 3.12 30.00
C LYS A 339 18.61 2.87 31.40
N ILE A 340 17.38 3.30 31.68
CA ILE A 340 16.72 3.09 32.97
C ILE A 340 16.54 1.59 33.24
N LYS A 341 16.00 0.84 32.28
CA LYS A 341 15.81 -0.62 32.42
C LYS A 341 17.12 -1.39 32.65
N ASN A 342 18.21 -0.96 32.01
CA ASN A 342 19.54 -1.53 32.21
C ASN A 342 20.16 -1.19 33.57
N LEU A 343 19.76 -0.08 34.21
CA LEU A 343 20.17 0.25 35.57
C LEU A 343 19.39 -0.57 36.60
N GLU A 344 18.07 -0.74 36.39
CA GLU A 344 17.20 -1.54 37.27
C GLU A 344 17.59 -3.03 37.26
N SER A 345 17.89 -3.60 36.09
CA SER A 345 18.32 -5.00 35.96
C SER A 345 19.72 -5.31 36.50
N LYS A 346 20.55 -4.29 36.76
CA LYS A 346 21.85 -4.44 37.44
C LYS A 346 21.77 -4.28 38.95
N ALA A 347 20.66 -3.74 39.46
CA ALA A 347 20.40 -3.54 40.88
C ALA A 347 19.62 -4.70 41.52
N SER A 348 19.02 -5.58 40.71
CA SER A 348 18.40 -6.86 41.06
C SER A 348 19.38 -8.01 40.89
#